data_AF-A0A239LUE5-F1
#
_entry.id   AF-A0A239LUE5-F1
#
_cell.length_a   1.000
_cell.length_b   1.000
_cell.length_c   1.000
_cell.angle_alpha   90.00
_cell.angle_beta   90.00
_cell.angle_gamma   90.00
#
_symmetry.space_group_name_H-M   'P 1'
#
loop_
_entity.id
_entity.type
_entity.pdbx_description
1 polymer ?
#
loop_
_entity_poly.entity_id
_entity_poly.type
_entity_poly.pdbx_seq_one_letter_code
_entity_poly.pdbx_strand_id
1 'polypeptide(L)'
;MLAEAVVNTLVDQAESWPENNLDLSGFTYRRLLPSRVFSIEQRLQWLAAATSEYDPQPYEQLATCLRASGEPHDADTVLLNRMRRRRETLSRAARAWDVLQDVTFGYGYRPARAAGWLILFWLAGSVWFSLRPPAPMKAGEGPTWSAPVFTLDLLLPILDLGQENQWRTAGVSLWLTVVLSFVGWVLATSVAVGAAAVLLRRN
;
A
#
# COMPACT_ATOMS: atom_id res chain seq x y z
N MET A 1 -2.69 31.05 -11.72
CA MET A 1 -2.07 29.71 -11.74
C MET A 1 -0.60 29.89 -11.36
N LEU A 2 -0.13 29.24 -10.29
CA LEU A 2 1.27 29.28 -9.85
C LEU A 2 1.93 27.89 -9.93
N ALA A 3 1.26 26.93 -10.58
CA ALA A 3 1.74 25.58 -10.77
C ALA A 3 3.16 25.54 -11.36
N GLU A 4 4.00 24.68 -10.79
CA GLU A 4 5.40 24.46 -11.17
C GLU A 4 6.35 25.67 -11.08
N ALA A 5 5.89 26.83 -10.56
CA ALA A 5 6.77 27.99 -10.46
C ALA A 5 7.78 27.86 -9.31
N VAL A 6 9.02 28.30 -9.56
CA VAL A 6 10.11 28.33 -8.57
C VAL A 6 10.47 29.77 -8.29
N VAL A 7 10.22 30.22 -7.06
CA VAL A 7 10.46 31.61 -6.66
C VAL A 7 11.45 31.65 -5.50
N ASN A 8 12.46 32.52 -5.58
CA ASN A 8 13.47 32.58 -4.51
C ASN A 8 12.91 33.25 -3.24
N THR A 9 12.12 34.31 -3.40
CA THR A 9 11.53 35.07 -2.29
C THR A 9 10.06 35.32 -2.58
N LEU A 10 9.20 34.87 -1.67
CA LEU A 10 7.77 35.11 -1.70
C LEU A 10 7.42 36.20 -0.69
N VAL A 11 6.85 37.29 -1.17
CA VAL A 11 6.28 38.34 -0.32
C VAL A 11 4.92 37.85 0.13
N ASP A 12 4.84 37.46 1.40
CA ASP A 12 3.65 36.80 1.93
C ASP A 12 2.71 37.84 2.53
N GLN A 13 1.75 38.29 1.71
CA GLN A 13 0.71 39.25 2.09
C GLN A 13 -0.65 38.67 1.76
N ALA A 14 -1.58 38.67 2.72
CA ALA A 14 -2.95 38.19 2.51
C ALA A 14 -3.63 38.85 1.29
N GLU A 15 -3.31 40.13 1.04
CA GLU A 15 -3.86 40.94 -0.05
C GLU A 15 -3.24 40.63 -1.44
N SER A 16 -2.07 39.98 -1.48
CA SER A 16 -1.36 39.64 -2.72
C SER A 16 -1.76 38.28 -3.29
N TRP A 17 -2.52 37.49 -2.53
CA TRP A 17 -2.97 36.17 -2.94
C TRP A 17 -4.35 36.23 -3.61
N PRO A 18 -4.51 35.68 -4.83
CA PRO A 18 -5.81 35.62 -5.49
C PRO A 18 -6.86 34.85 -4.67
N GLU A 19 -8.10 35.30 -4.70
CA GLU A 19 -9.21 34.65 -4.00
C GLU A 19 -9.67 33.39 -4.76
N ASN A 20 -9.51 32.23 -4.10
CA ASN A 20 -10.01 30.90 -4.46
C ASN A 20 -9.42 30.24 -5.74
N ASN A 21 -9.41 28.91 -5.74
CA ASN A 21 -9.12 28.04 -6.88
C ASN A 21 -7.72 28.23 -7.51
N LEU A 22 -6.70 28.16 -6.65
CA LEU A 22 -5.32 28.40 -7.05
C LEU A 22 -4.56 27.08 -7.12
N ASP A 23 -4.18 26.70 -8.35
CA ASP A 23 -3.29 25.58 -8.56
C ASP A 23 -1.87 25.95 -8.09
N LEU A 24 -1.47 25.31 -6.99
CA LEU A 24 -0.17 25.42 -6.32
C LEU A 24 0.68 24.16 -6.54
N SER A 25 0.24 23.20 -7.35
CA SER A 25 0.96 21.95 -7.53
C SER A 25 2.34 22.22 -8.14
N GLY A 26 3.38 21.79 -7.44
CA GLY A 26 4.77 22.01 -7.85
C GLY A 26 5.30 23.43 -7.60
N PHE A 27 4.53 24.32 -6.97
CA PHE A 27 5.00 25.65 -6.59
C PHE A 27 6.01 25.54 -5.43
N THR A 28 7.18 26.16 -5.56
CA THR A 28 8.22 26.12 -4.52
C THR A 28 8.77 27.51 -4.22
N TYR A 29 9.02 27.80 -2.94
CA TYR A 29 9.59 29.07 -2.49
C TYR A 29 10.63 28.87 -1.39
N ARG A 30 11.74 29.61 -1.46
CA ARG A 30 12.87 29.45 -0.53
C ARG A 30 12.76 30.35 0.71
N ARG A 31 12.26 31.57 0.56
CA ARG A 31 12.16 32.54 1.66
C ARG A 31 10.78 33.20 1.70
N LEU A 32 10.15 33.18 2.87
CA LEU A 32 8.98 33.99 3.18
C LEU A 32 9.44 35.32 3.78
N LEU A 33 9.02 36.43 3.19
CA LEU A 33 9.12 37.75 3.80
C LEU A 33 7.76 38.10 4.39
N PRO A 34 7.57 38.02 5.72
CA PRO A 34 6.33 38.45 6.34
C PRO A 34 6.20 39.96 6.15
N SER A 35 5.18 40.38 5.40
CA SER A 35 4.78 41.78 5.33
C SER A 35 3.46 41.92 6.07
N ARG A 36 3.54 42.47 7.30
CA ARG A 36 2.44 42.64 8.29
C ARG A 36 1.98 41.35 8.99
N VAL A 37 1.11 41.55 9.99
CA VAL A 37 0.55 40.56 10.91
C VAL A 37 -0.29 39.53 10.13
N PHE A 38 0.38 38.57 9.50
CA PHE A 38 -0.26 37.45 8.83
C PHE A 38 -0.03 36.19 9.64
N SER A 39 -1.03 35.82 10.46
CA SER A 39 -0.88 34.73 11.42
C SER A 39 -0.87 33.35 10.74
N ILE A 40 -0.29 32.36 11.41
CA ILE A 40 -0.23 30.99 10.90
C ILE A 40 -1.63 30.39 10.67
N GLU A 41 -2.61 30.76 11.50
CA GLU A 41 -3.99 30.32 11.39
C GLU A 41 -4.65 30.87 10.12
N GLN A 42 -4.41 32.15 9.80
CA GLN A 42 -4.90 32.77 8.57
C GLN A 42 -4.26 32.15 7.33
N ARG A 43 -2.95 31.86 7.39
CA ARG A 43 -2.23 31.14 6.32
C ARG A 43 -2.83 29.77 6.06
N LEU A 44 -3.14 29.02 7.12
CA LEU A 44 -3.72 27.69 7.02
C LEU A 44 -5.17 27.71 6.50
N GLN A 45 -5.99 28.67 6.95
CA GLN A 45 -7.34 28.85 6.42
C GLN A 45 -7.32 29.22 4.94
N TRP A 46 -6.43 30.12 4.54
CA TRP A 46 -6.26 30.49 3.14
C TRP A 46 -5.77 29.31 2.30
N LEU A 47 -4.74 28.58 2.76
CA LEU A 47 -4.21 27.42 2.05
C LEU A 47 -5.29 26.35 1.85
N ALA A 48 -6.15 26.16 2.85
CA ALA A 48 -7.28 25.24 2.77
C ALA A 48 -8.39 25.71 1.82
N ALA A 49 -8.61 27.02 1.68
CA ALA A 49 -9.57 27.60 0.74
C ALA A 49 -9.04 27.65 -0.72
N ALA A 50 -7.73 27.84 -0.89
CA ALA A 50 -7.08 27.92 -2.20
C ALA A 50 -6.98 26.55 -2.89
N THR A 51 -6.81 25.46 -2.13
CA THR A 51 -6.74 24.08 -2.64
C THR A 51 -8.09 23.37 -2.50
N SER A 52 -8.78 23.19 -3.64
CA SER A 52 -10.06 22.47 -3.72
C SER A 52 -9.91 20.97 -3.40
N GLU A 53 -8.78 20.38 -3.77
CA GLU A 53 -8.40 19.01 -3.46
C GLU A 53 -7.19 18.99 -2.49
N TYR A 54 -7.08 17.96 -1.65
CA TYR A 54 -5.98 17.87 -0.69
C TYR A 54 -4.64 17.59 -1.40
N ASP A 55 -3.75 18.59 -1.42
CA ASP A 55 -2.36 18.45 -1.85
C ASP A 55 -1.42 18.52 -0.62
N PRO A 56 -0.60 17.50 -0.33
CA PRO A 56 0.37 17.54 0.76
C PRO A 56 1.55 18.50 0.55
N GLN A 57 1.91 18.80 -0.69
CA GLN A 57 3.15 19.50 -1.04
C GLN A 57 3.18 20.98 -0.56
N PRO A 58 2.10 21.77 -0.67
CA PRO A 58 2.09 23.14 -0.18
C PRO A 58 2.29 23.27 1.35
N TYR A 59 1.78 22.30 2.13
CA TYR A 59 1.96 22.28 3.59
C TYR A 59 3.41 21.98 3.98
N GLU A 60 4.10 21.10 3.23
CA GLU A 60 5.51 20.78 3.46
C GLU A 60 6.43 21.95 3.11
N GLN A 61 6.14 22.67 2.02
CA GLN A 61 6.88 23.87 1.64
C GLN A 61 6.75 24.97 2.70
N LEU A 62 5.54 25.22 3.21
CA LEU A 62 5.30 26.19 4.28
C LEU A 62 6.06 25.81 5.57
N ALA A 63 5.96 24.55 6.00
CA ALA A 63 6.66 24.08 7.20
C ALA A 63 8.20 24.16 7.06
N THR A 64 8.73 23.83 5.88
CA THR A 64 10.16 23.93 5.58
C THR A 64 10.63 25.39 5.66
N CYS A 65 9.85 26.31 5.12
CA CYS A 65 10.20 27.73 5.14
C CYS A 65 10.12 28.33 6.55
N LEU A 66 9.10 27.98 7.35
CA LEU A 66 8.98 28.41 8.75
C LEU A 66 10.12 27.90 9.64
N ARG A 67 10.58 26.67 9.42
CA ARG A 67 11.79 26.18 10.11
C ARG A 67 13.04 26.96 9.71
N ALA A 68 13.17 27.29 8.43
CA ALA A 68 14.29 28.08 7.92
C ALA A 68 14.25 29.55 8.41
N SER A 69 13.07 30.10 8.73
CA SER A 69 12.93 31.45 9.31
C SER A 69 13.10 31.50 10.83
N GLY A 70 13.22 30.34 11.50
CA GLY A 70 13.41 30.25 12.94
C GLY A 70 12.11 30.12 13.75
N GLU A 71 11.00 29.72 13.12
CA GLU A 71 9.67 29.56 13.73
C GLU A 71 9.25 28.07 13.78
N PRO A 72 9.92 27.22 14.59
CA PRO A 72 9.65 25.78 14.62
C PRO A 72 8.26 25.44 15.17
N HIS A 73 7.71 26.23 16.09
CA HIS A 73 6.39 25.99 16.68
C HIS A 73 5.26 26.12 15.66
N ASP A 74 5.37 27.09 14.76
CA ASP A 74 4.40 27.32 13.69
C ASP A 74 4.52 26.25 12.60
N ALA A 75 5.74 25.79 12.31
CA ALA A 75 5.97 24.66 11.40
C ALA A 75 5.30 23.36 11.89
N ASP A 76 5.37 23.07 13.19
CA ASP A 76 4.71 21.90 13.78
C ASP A 76 3.18 22.04 13.75
N THR A 77 2.66 23.25 13.94
CA THR A 77 1.23 23.57 13.80
C THR A 77 0.73 23.31 12.37
N VAL A 78 1.53 23.66 11.35
CA VAL A 78 1.22 23.38 9.93
C VAL A 78 1.17 21.89 9.65
N LEU A 79 2.15 21.14 10.13
CA LEU A 79 2.19 19.68 9.95
C LEU A 79 1.06 18.97 10.70
N LEU A 80 0.66 19.47 11.87
CA LEU A 80 -0.50 18.96 12.60
C LEU A 80 -1.79 19.21 11.83
N ASN A 81 -1.96 20.39 11.24
CA ASN A 81 -3.11 20.71 10.39
C ASN A 81 -3.18 19.83 9.13
N ARG A 82 -2.04 19.58 8.49
CA ARG A 82 -1.92 18.62 7.38
C ARG A 82 -2.43 17.22 7.79
N MET A 83 -2.02 16.74 8.97
CA MET A 83 -2.48 15.45 9.48
C MET A 83 -3.97 15.41 9.81
N ARG A 84 -4.58 16.54 10.18
CA ARG A 84 -6.03 16.66 10.39
C ARG A 84 -6.78 16.64 9.06
N ARG A 85 -6.42 17.48 8.08
CA ARG A 85 -7.06 17.46 6.74
C ARG A 85 -6.92 16.12 6.04
N ARG A 86 -5.76 15.45 6.13
CA ARG A 86 -5.60 14.10 5.57
C ARG A 86 -6.60 13.10 6.15
N ARG A 87 -6.95 13.22 7.44
CA ARG A 87 -7.95 12.34 8.07
C ARG A 87 -9.37 12.66 7.61
N GLU A 88 -9.65 13.92 7.30
CA GLU A 88 -10.96 14.38 6.81
C GLU A 88 -11.18 14.03 5.33
N THR A 89 -10.12 13.97 4.52
CA THR A 89 -10.18 13.56 3.10
C THR A 89 -10.04 12.05 2.88
N LEU A 90 -9.66 11.27 3.91
CA LEU A 90 -9.66 9.81 3.83
C LEU A 90 -11.11 9.28 3.87
N SER A 91 -11.74 9.21 2.70
CA SER A 91 -12.95 8.43 2.47
C SER A 91 -12.78 7.01 3.02
N ARG A 92 -13.84 6.43 3.60
CA ARG A 92 -13.86 5.05 4.11
C ARG A 92 -13.33 4.03 3.08
N ALA A 93 -13.51 4.34 1.79
CA ALA A 93 -12.98 3.55 0.68
C ALA A 93 -11.45 3.60 0.56
N ALA A 94 -10.82 4.76 0.73
CA ALA A 94 -9.36 4.88 0.72
C ALA A 94 -8.73 4.15 1.91
N ARG A 95 -9.40 4.15 3.07
CA ARG A 95 -8.95 3.38 4.24
C ARG A 95 -9.08 1.87 4.02
N ALA A 96 -10.18 1.43 3.42
CA ALA A 96 -10.36 0.03 3.01
C ALA A 96 -9.36 -0.38 1.93
N TRP A 97 -9.03 0.52 1.00
CA TRP A 97 -8.02 0.32 -0.04
C TRP A 97 -6.61 0.25 0.53
N ASP A 98 -6.26 1.09 1.51
CA ASP A 98 -4.98 1.09 2.22
C ASP A 98 -4.83 -0.19 3.07
N VAL A 99 -5.90 -0.64 3.74
CA VAL A 99 -5.93 -1.95 4.40
C VAL A 99 -5.79 -3.08 3.39
N LEU A 100 -6.49 -3.03 2.26
CA LEU A 100 -6.38 -4.02 1.19
C LEU A 100 -4.95 -4.06 0.63
N GLN A 101 -4.30 -2.91 0.46
CA GLN A 101 -2.92 -2.81 -0.01
C GLN A 101 -1.90 -3.25 1.04
N ASP A 102 -2.09 -2.96 2.33
CA ASP A 102 -1.16 -3.43 3.37
C ASP A 102 -1.29 -4.95 3.59
N VAL A 103 -2.52 -5.48 3.44
CA VAL A 103 -2.84 -6.91 3.49
C VAL A 103 -2.30 -7.66 2.25
N THR A 104 -2.41 -7.06 1.05
CA THR A 104 -2.04 -7.70 -0.23
C THR A 104 -0.59 -7.43 -0.67
N PHE A 105 -0.08 -6.21 -0.46
CA PHE A 105 1.19 -5.71 -1.03
C PHE A 105 2.20 -5.19 0.00
N GLY A 106 1.89 -5.23 1.30
CA GLY A 106 2.67 -4.67 2.40
C GLY A 106 4.14 -4.39 2.10
N TYR A 107 4.45 -3.13 1.78
CA TYR A 107 5.81 -2.66 1.51
C TYR A 107 6.65 -2.78 2.79
N GLY A 108 7.36 -3.89 2.87
CA GLY A 108 8.23 -4.25 3.98
C GLY A 108 8.47 -5.74 3.96
N TYR A 109 9.50 -6.17 3.20
CA TYR A 109 9.95 -7.56 3.08
C TYR A 109 9.99 -8.26 4.45
N ARG A 110 8.93 -9.00 4.76
CA ARG A 110 8.88 -9.91 5.91
C ARG A 110 8.38 -11.26 5.39
N PRO A 111 9.28 -12.24 5.16
CA PRO A 111 8.90 -13.61 4.75
C PRO A 111 7.82 -14.23 5.66
N ALA A 112 7.68 -13.74 6.89
CA ALA A 112 6.60 -14.11 7.81
C ALA A 112 5.17 -13.89 7.26
N ARG A 113 4.91 -12.84 6.45
CA ARG A 113 3.57 -12.59 5.90
C ARG A 113 3.23 -13.57 4.77
N ALA A 114 4.21 -13.89 3.90
CA ALA A 114 4.06 -14.91 2.87
C ALA A 114 3.78 -16.29 3.50
N ALA A 115 4.48 -16.62 4.59
CA ALA A 115 4.20 -17.83 5.37
C ALA A 115 2.77 -17.81 5.97
N GLY A 116 2.30 -16.66 6.46
CA GLY A 116 0.92 -16.51 6.95
C GLY A 116 -0.14 -16.77 5.86
N TRP A 117 0.05 -16.20 4.67
CA TRP A 117 -0.84 -16.46 3.52
C TRP A 117 -0.79 -17.91 3.06
N LEU A 118 0.40 -18.51 3.00
CA LEU A 118 0.58 -19.92 2.68
C LEU A 118 -0.21 -20.80 3.65
N ILE A 119 -0.08 -20.57 4.97
CA ILE A 119 -0.82 -21.30 6.00
C ILE A 119 -2.32 -21.10 5.84
N LEU A 120 -2.78 -19.88 5.57
CA LEU A 120 -4.20 -19.59 5.38
C LEU A 120 -4.79 -20.36 4.20
N PHE A 121 -4.17 -20.27 3.02
CA PHE A 121 -4.64 -20.97 1.83
C PHE A 121 -4.51 -22.49 1.96
N TRP A 122 -3.46 -22.94 2.64
CA TRP A 122 -3.27 -24.35 2.97
C TRP A 122 -4.39 -24.89 3.85
N LEU A 123 -4.72 -24.20 4.94
CA LEU A 123 -5.82 -24.60 5.82
C LEU A 123 -7.17 -24.55 5.09
N ALA A 124 -7.43 -23.49 4.33
CA ALA A 124 -8.68 -23.32 3.59
C ALA A 124 -8.88 -24.45 2.55
N GLY A 125 -7.86 -24.73 1.74
CA GLY A 125 -7.90 -25.84 0.79
C GLY A 125 -8.02 -27.20 1.47
N SER A 126 -7.28 -27.42 2.56
CA SER A 126 -7.34 -28.66 3.35
C SER A 126 -8.75 -28.92 3.85
N VAL A 127 -9.42 -27.90 4.41
CA VAL A 127 -10.81 -28.00 4.87
C VAL A 127 -11.74 -28.29 3.69
N TRP A 128 -11.63 -27.56 2.59
CA TRP A 128 -12.48 -27.78 1.41
C TRP A 128 -12.36 -29.20 0.86
N PHE A 129 -11.12 -29.67 0.62
CA PHE A 129 -10.85 -30.99 0.07
C PHE A 129 -11.10 -32.14 1.05
N SER A 130 -11.12 -31.87 2.37
CA SER A 130 -11.60 -32.83 3.36
C SER A 130 -13.12 -33.00 3.31
N LEU A 131 -13.86 -31.91 3.08
CA LEU A 131 -15.32 -31.94 2.94
C LEU A 131 -15.78 -32.48 1.58
N ARG A 132 -14.96 -32.30 0.54
CA ARG A 132 -15.24 -32.72 -0.84
C ARG A 132 -14.04 -33.47 -1.43
N PRO A 133 -13.79 -34.71 -0.98
CA PRO A 133 -12.68 -35.50 -1.51
C PRO A 133 -12.88 -35.76 -3.02
N PRO A 134 -11.89 -35.46 -3.85
CA PRO A 134 -11.90 -35.80 -5.27
C PRO A 134 -11.83 -37.31 -5.48
N ALA A 135 -12.32 -37.76 -6.63
CA ALA A 135 -12.24 -39.17 -7.00
C ALA A 135 -10.82 -39.52 -7.47
N PRO A 136 -10.30 -40.72 -7.18
CA PRO A 136 -9.01 -41.17 -7.69
C PRO A 136 -9.06 -41.30 -9.22
N MET A 137 -7.96 -40.94 -9.89
CA MET A 137 -7.81 -41.07 -11.35
C MET A 137 -7.66 -42.53 -11.79
N LYS A 138 -7.04 -43.37 -10.95
CA LYS A 138 -6.94 -44.83 -11.15
C LYS A 138 -7.48 -45.55 -9.93
N ALA A 139 -8.40 -46.50 -10.14
CA ALA A 139 -8.98 -47.26 -9.04
C ALA A 139 -7.98 -48.31 -8.52
N GLY A 140 -7.65 -48.25 -7.23
CA GLY A 140 -6.78 -49.24 -6.57
C GLY A 140 -5.28 -49.02 -6.74
N GLU A 141 -4.85 -47.98 -7.46
CA GLU A 141 -3.45 -47.58 -7.61
C GLU A 141 -3.27 -46.14 -7.11
N GLY A 142 -2.29 -45.90 -6.24
CA GLY A 142 -1.92 -44.56 -5.78
C GLY A 142 -1.72 -44.44 -4.26
N PRO A 143 -1.21 -43.29 -3.79
CA PRO A 143 -1.06 -43.02 -2.37
C PRO A 143 -2.42 -42.87 -1.68
N THR A 144 -2.44 -43.04 -0.36
CA THR A 144 -3.64 -42.79 0.44
C THR A 144 -4.04 -41.31 0.34
N TRP A 145 -5.35 -41.05 0.24
CA TRP A 145 -5.86 -39.68 0.16
C TRP A 145 -5.51 -38.88 1.41
N SER A 146 -4.93 -37.70 1.21
CA SER A 146 -4.67 -36.74 2.27
C SER A 146 -4.90 -35.33 1.77
N ALA A 147 -6.02 -34.73 2.17
CA ALA A 147 -6.38 -33.38 1.77
C ALA A 147 -5.32 -32.31 2.13
N PRO A 148 -4.66 -32.36 3.31
CA PRO A 148 -3.57 -31.42 3.61
C PRO A 148 -2.35 -31.58 2.73
N VAL A 149 -2.00 -32.81 2.36
CA VAL A 149 -0.86 -33.09 1.47
C VAL A 149 -1.19 -32.67 0.05
N PHE A 150 -2.38 -33.00 -0.45
CA PHE A 150 -2.86 -32.55 -1.75
C PHE A 150 -2.86 -31.01 -1.85
N THR A 151 -3.33 -30.31 -0.81
CA THR A 151 -3.34 -28.84 -0.82
C THR A 151 -1.93 -28.25 -0.78
N LEU A 152 -0.98 -28.88 -0.07
CA LEU A 152 0.43 -28.46 -0.12
C LEU A 152 1.04 -28.69 -1.50
N ASP A 153 0.74 -29.83 -2.13
CA ASP A 153 1.18 -30.17 -3.48
C ASP A 153 0.80 -29.06 -4.47
N LEU A 154 -0.45 -28.59 -4.38
CA LEU A 154 -0.94 -27.47 -5.21
C LEU A 154 -0.25 -26.14 -4.90
N LEU A 155 0.03 -25.85 -3.63
CA LEU A 155 0.61 -24.57 -3.21
C LEU A 155 2.13 -24.50 -3.40
N LEU A 156 2.81 -25.63 -3.48
CA LEU A 156 4.27 -25.74 -3.54
C LEU A 156 4.69 -26.29 -4.91
N PRO A 157 4.68 -25.48 -5.98
CA PRO A 157 4.86 -25.97 -7.36
C PRO A 157 6.23 -26.61 -7.66
N ILE A 158 7.18 -26.48 -6.74
CA ILE A 158 8.53 -27.03 -6.86
C ILE A 158 8.62 -28.42 -6.22
N LEU A 159 7.68 -28.77 -5.34
CA LEU A 159 7.66 -30.04 -4.62
C LEU A 159 6.54 -30.92 -5.16
N ASP A 160 6.87 -32.13 -5.57
CA ASP A 160 5.89 -33.16 -5.92
C ASP A 160 5.73 -34.11 -4.73
N LEU A 161 4.58 -34.04 -4.05
CA LEU A 161 4.18 -34.90 -2.95
C LEU A 161 3.38 -36.13 -3.43
N GLY A 162 3.22 -36.27 -4.75
CA GLY A 162 2.61 -37.43 -5.40
C GLY A 162 1.10 -37.49 -5.32
N GLN A 163 0.40 -36.41 -4.92
CA GLN A 163 -1.05 -36.37 -4.80
C GLN A 163 -1.69 -35.69 -6.02
N GLU A 164 -1.18 -34.55 -6.50
CA GLU A 164 -1.83 -33.71 -7.53
C GLU A 164 -2.32 -34.50 -8.74
N ASN A 165 -1.47 -35.35 -9.31
CA ASN A 165 -1.74 -36.12 -10.53
C ASN A 165 -2.53 -37.42 -10.31
N GLN A 166 -2.92 -37.72 -9.06
CA GLN A 166 -3.64 -38.95 -8.72
C GLN A 166 -5.14 -38.73 -8.50
N TRP A 167 -5.58 -37.46 -8.41
CA TRP A 167 -6.96 -37.12 -8.07
C TRP A 167 -7.61 -36.23 -9.09
N ARG A 168 -8.83 -36.59 -9.50
CA ARG A 168 -9.61 -35.84 -10.48
C ARG A 168 -10.46 -34.80 -9.79
N THR A 169 -10.12 -33.52 -9.93
CA THR A 169 -10.96 -32.41 -9.48
C THR A 169 -11.94 -31.99 -10.59
N ALA A 170 -13.16 -31.60 -10.21
CA ALA A 170 -14.20 -31.18 -11.15
C ALA A 170 -15.08 -30.07 -10.55
N GLY A 171 -15.74 -29.31 -11.42
CA GLY A 171 -16.63 -28.22 -11.01
C GLY A 171 -15.89 -27.14 -10.20
N VAL A 172 -16.40 -26.80 -9.02
CA VAL A 172 -15.81 -25.78 -8.14
C VAL A 172 -14.41 -26.18 -7.66
N SER A 173 -14.17 -27.47 -7.41
CA SER A 173 -12.87 -27.96 -6.95
C SER A 173 -11.78 -27.79 -8.00
N LEU A 174 -12.12 -27.80 -9.31
CA LEU A 174 -11.16 -27.52 -10.38
C LEU A 174 -10.67 -26.08 -10.32
N TRP A 175 -11.59 -25.13 -10.21
CA TRP A 175 -11.24 -23.71 -10.09
C TRP A 175 -10.46 -23.43 -8.81
N LEU A 176 -10.81 -24.08 -7.70
CA LEU A 176 -10.05 -23.96 -6.46
C LEU A 176 -8.62 -24.48 -6.64
N THR A 177 -8.43 -25.63 -7.30
CA THR A 177 -7.11 -26.15 -7.63
C THR A 177 -6.30 -25.14 -8.45
N VAL A 178 -6.86 -24.60 -9.54
CA VAL A 178 -6.19 -23.60 -10.38
C VAL A 178 -5.80 -22.36 -9.60
N VAL A 179 -6.69 -21.84 -8.76
CA VAL A 179 -6.42 -20.66 -7.92
C VAL A 179 -5.31 -20.93 -6.92
N LEU A 180 -5.33 -22.08 -6.24
CA LEU A 180 -4.29 -22.47 -5.28
C LEU A 180 -2.94 -22.63 -5.97
N SER A 181 -2.88 -23.27 -7.15
CA SER A 181 -1.65 -23.38 -7.95
C SER A 181 -1.10 -22.02 -8.35
N PHE A 182 -1.97 -21.11 -8.79
CA PHE A 182 -1.56 -19.74 -9.12
C PHE A 182 -1.01 -18.98 -7.91
N VAL A 183 -1.70 -19.07 -6.75
CA VAL A 183 -1.23 -18.50 -5.48
C VAL A 183 0.14 -19.07 -5.10
N GLY A 184 0.35 -20.38 -5.27
CA GLY A 184 1.64 -21.03 -5.04
C GLY A 184 2.78 -20.42 -5.85
N TRP A 185 2.57 -20.20 -7.16
CA TRP A 185 3.55 -19.53 -8.03
C TRP A 185 3.82 -18.09 -7.64
N VAL A 186 2.80 -17.32 -7.26
CA VAL A 186 2.96 -15.93 -6.78
C VAL A 186 3.77 -15.88 -5.48
N LEU A 187 3.52 -16.81 -4.55
CA LEU A 187 4.29 -16.90 -3.30
C LEU A 187 5.73 -17.32 -3.56
N ALA A 188 5.97 -18.32 -4.41
CA ALA A 188 7.30 -18.80 -4.77
C ALA A 188 8.17 -17.70 -5.41
N THR A 189 7.61 -16.97 -6.36
CA THR A 189 8.31 -15.85 -7.03
C THR A 189 8.63 -14.71 -6.05
N SER A 190 7.70 -14.38 -5.16
CA SER A 190 7.93 -13.36 -4.12
C SER A 190 9.08 -13.71 -3.18
N VAL A 191 9.19 -14.99 -2.77
CA VAL A 191 10.30 -15.46 -1.92
C VAL A 191 11.63 -15.42 -2.68
N ALA A 192 11.64 -15.83 -3.96
CA ALA A 192 12.84 -15.81 -4.79
C ALA A 192 13.38 -14.38 -5.00
N VAL A 193 12.51 -13.42 -5.29
CA VAL A 193 12.89 -12.00 -5.42
C VAL A 193 13.43 -11.47 -4.09
N GLY A 194 12.84 -11.88 -2.96
CA GLY A 194 13.33 -11.50 -1.64
C GLY A 194 14.72 -12.01 -1.31
N ALA A 195 14.96 -13.29 -1.59
CA ALA A 195 16.28 -13.88 -1.41
C ALA A 195 17.32 -13.17 -2.29
N ALA A 196 16.99 -12.90 -3.55
CA ALA A 196 17.86 -12.16 -4.47
C ALA A 196 18.17 -10.74 -3.97
N ALA A 197 17.16 -10.01 -3.48
CA ALA A 197 17.34 -8.66 -2.95
C ALA A 197 18.23 -8.62 -1.69
N VAL A 198 18.21 -9.66 -0.85
CA VAL A 198 19.09 -9.77 0.33
C VAL A 198 20.54 -10.10 -0.08
N LEU A 199 20.72 -10.98 -1.07
CA LEU A 199 22.05 -11.34 -1.58
C LEU A 199 22.73 -10.16 -2.27
N LEU A 200 21.99 -9.42 -3.11
CA LEU A 200 22.49 -8.24 -3.82
C LEU A 200 22.84 -7.06 -2.90
N ARG A 201 22.34 -7.04 -1.66
CA ARG A 201 22.69 -6.03 -0.65
C ARG A 201 23.96 -6.34 0.14
N ARG A 202 24.52 -7.55 -0.02
CA ARG A 202 25.70 -8.02 0.72
C ARG A 202 27.00 -8.03 -0.10
N ASN A 203 26.93 -7.73 -1.40
CA ASN A 203 28.07 -7.46 -2.28
C ASN A 203 28.16 -5.96 -2.58
#